data_AF-A0A2C9W8A0-F1
#
_entry.id   AF-A0A2C9W8A0-F1
#
_cell.length_a   1.000
_cell.length_b   1.000
_cell.length_c   1.000
_cell.angle_alpha   90.00
_cell.angle_beta   90.00
_cell.angle_gamma   90.00
#
_symmetry.space_group_name_H-M   'P 1'
#
loop_
_entity.id
_entity.type
_entity.pdbx_description
1 polymer ?
#
loop_
_entity_poly.entity_id
_entity_poly.type
_entity_poly.pdbx_seq_one_letter_code
_entity_poly.pdbx_strand_id
1 'polypeptide(L)' 'MSSLGTSKGILEIAKFGVYVTVPIFLMYTFANNTKNIQKFMGNRSYIVYPPEGPRPPSPEELREMARELARERNKRKYG' A
#
# COMPACT_ATOMS: atom_id res chain seq x y z
N MET A 1 12.95 -51.44 22.37
CA MET A 1 12.96 -49.96 22.38
C MET A 1 11.54 -49.48 22.63
N SER A 2 11.32 -48.51 23.52
CA SER A 2 9.99 -48.03 23.92
C SER A 2 9.36 -47.12 22.85
N SER A 3 8.04 -47.20 22.65
CA SER A 3 7.28 -46.42 21.64
C SER A 3 7.50 -44.90 21.74
N LEU A 4 7.75 -44.37 22.94
CA LEU A 4 8.11 -42.96 23.17
C LEU A 4 9.37 -42.50 22.43
N GLY A 5 10.33 -43.39 22.19
CA GLY A 5 11.57 -43.06 21.46
C GLY A 5 11.32 -42.97 19.96
N THR A 6 10.51 -43.89 19.43
CA THR A 6 10.10 -43.90 18.01
C THR A 6 9.21 -42.71 17.67
N SER A 7 8.29 -42.31 18.56
CA SER A 7 7.43 -41.13 18.35
C SER A 7 8.20 -39.81 18.36
N LYS A 8 9.26 -39.69 19.18
CA LYS A 8 10.15 -38.51 19.16
C LYS A 8 10.93 -38.42 17.84
N GLY A 9 11.45 -39.55 17.33
CA GLY A 9 12.13 -39.58 16.03
C GLY A 9 11.23 -39.20 14.85
N ILE A 10 9.99 -39.70 14.83
CA ILE A 10 9.00 -39.33 13.79
C ILE A 10 8.67 -37.83 13.86
N LEU A 11 8.51 -37.27 15.06
CA LEU A 11 8.21 -35.86 15.25
C LEU A 11 9.37 -34.96 14.77
N GLU A 12 10.62 -35.40 14.96
CA GLU A 12 11.80 -34.68 14.48
C GLU A 12 11.90 -34.69 12.96
N ILE A 13 11.64 -35.83 12.31
CA ILE A 13 11.61 -35.93 10.85
C ILE A 13 10.47 -35.07 10.28
N ALA A 14 9.28 -35.12 10.88
CA ALA A 14 8.16 -34.29 10.46
C ALA A 14 8.48 -32.79 10.62
N LYS A 15 9.08 -32.40 11.75
CA LYS A 15 9.51 -31.02 12.01
C LYS A 15 10.55 -30.55 10.99
N PHE A 16 11.57 -31.35 10.73
CA PHE A 16 12.58 -31.07 9.70
C PHE A 16 11.95 -30.95 8.32
N GLY A 17 11.05 -31.89 7.97
CA GLY A 17 10.29 -31.87 6.73
C GLY A 17 9.51 -30.58 6.56
N VAL A 18 8.79 -30.11 7.59
CA VAL A 18 8.07 -28.83 7.56
C VAL A 18 9.03 -27.65 7.41
N TYR A 19 10.13 -27.61 8.17
CA TYR A 19 11.10 -26.52 8.10
C TYR A 19 11.75 -26.36 6.72
N VAL A 20 11.93 -27.44 5.98
CA VAL A 20 12.54 -27.40 4.65
C VAL A 20 11.48 -27.21 3.56
N THR A 21 10.35 -27.93 3.65
CA THR A 21 9.34 -27.91 2.58
C THR A 21 8.57 -26.59 2.52
N VAL A 22 8.22 -25.99 3.66
CA VAL A 22 7.44 -24.75 3.68
C VAL A 22 8.18 -23.59 2.98
N PRO A 23 9.44 -23.26 3.30
CA PRO A 23 10.16 -22.20 2.60
C PRO A 23 10.34 -22.46 1.11
N ILE A 24 10.67 -23.69 0.70
CA ILE A 24 10.84 -24.06 -0.71
C ILE A 24 9.52 -23.91 -1.47
N PHE A 25 8.43 -24.37 -0.87
CA PHE A 25 7.11 -24.26 -1.48
C PHE A 25 6.67 -22.81 -1.63
N LEU A 26 6.86 -21.98 -0.61
CA LEU A 26 6.56 -20.55 -0.66
C LEU A 26 7.43 -19.82 -1.71
N MET A 27 8.70 -20.20 -1.84
CA MET A 27 9.61 -19.67 -2.85
C MET A 27 9.09 -19.95 -4.26
N TYR A 28 8.70 -21.21 -4.53
CA TYR A 28 8.22 -21.63 -5.85
C TYR A 28 6.86 -21.00 -6.20
N THR A 29 5.92 -20.98 -5.25
CA THR A 29 4.54 -20.55 -5.50
C THR A 29 4.37 -19.04 -5.56
N PHE A 30 5.09 -18.31 -4.71
CA PHE A 30 4.96 -16.85 -4.61
C PHE A 30 6.20 -16.13 -5.14
N ALA A 31 7.37 -16.35 -4.53
CA ALA A 31 8.54 -15.50 -4.76
C ALA A 31 9.07 -15.53 -6.21
N ASN A 32 9.05 -16.70 -6.86
CA ASN A 32 9.53 -16.87 -8.23
C ASN A 32 8.55 -16.36 -9.31
N ASN A 33 7.35 -15.88 -8.92
CA ASN A 33 6.37 -15.36 -9.86
C ASN A 33 5.78 -14.03 -9.36
N THR A 34 6.30 -12.94 -9.91
CA THR A 34 5.86 -11.58 -9.58
C THR A 34 4.35 -11.35 -9.76
N LYS A 35 3.69 -12.07 -10.68
CA LYS A 35 2.22 -12.00 -10.85
C LYS A 35 1.46 -12.58 -9.65
N ASN A 36 1.97 -13.66 -9.05
CA ASN A 36 1.36 -14.27 -7.88
C ASN A 36 1.54 -13.39 -6.65
N ILE A 37 2.72 -12.79 -6.48
CA ILE A 37 2.98 -11.80 -5.42
C ILE A 37 2.06 -10.60 -5.58
N GLN A 38 1.96 -10.03 -6.79
CA GLN A 38 1.08 -8.90 -7.07
C GLN A 38 -0.39 -9.24 -6.80
N LYS A 39 -0.86 -10.45 -7.16
CA LYS A 39 -2.23 -10.89 -6.86
C LYS A 39 -2.49 -11.07 -5.36
N PHE A 40 -1.49 -11.55 -4.61
CA PHE A 40 -1.61 -11.76 -3.16
C PHE A 40 -1.46 -10.45 -2.36
N MET A 41 -0.50 -9.60 -2.71
CA MET A 41 -0.15 -8.38 -1.98
C MET A 41 -0.82 -7.12 -2.54
N GLY A 42 -1.29 -7.12 -3.78
CA GLY A 42 -1.82 -5.95 -4.48
C GLY A 42 -3.17 -5.44 -3.95
N ASN A 43 -3.87 -6.24 -3.15
CA ASN A 43 -5.10 -5.80 -2.48
C ASN A 43 -4.83 -4.86 -1.29
N ARG A 44 -3.56 -4.66 -0.90
CA ARG A 44 -3.17 -3.68 0.11
C ARG A 44 -2.45 -2.51 -0.54
N SER A 45 -3.00 -1.31 -0.39
CA SER A 45 -2.29 -0.06 -0.64
C SER A 45 -1.30 0.19 0.50
N TYR A 46 -0.01 -0.05 0.27
CA TYR A 46 1.05 0.26 1.24
C TYR A 46 1.44 1.75 1.24
N ILE A 47 1.07 2.48 0.18
CA ILE A 47 1.26 3.91 0.03
C ILE A 47 -0.11 4.48 -0.31
N VAL A 48 -0.66 5.29 0.60
CA VAL A 48 -1.90 6.04 0.38
C VAL A 48 -1.50 7.48 0.13
N TYR A 49 -1.63 7.92 -1.12
CA TYR A 49 -1.51 9.35 -1.42
C TYR A 49 -2.73 10.06 -0.81
N PRO A 50 -2.52 11.25 -0.21
CA PRO A 50 -3.65 12.07 0.19
C PRO A 50 -4.52 12.35 -1.05
N PRO A 51 -5.84 12.55 -0.87
CA PRO A 51 -6.71 12.94 -1.96
C PRO A 51 -6.11 14.12 -2.72
N GLU A 52 -6.17 14.07 -4.06
CA GLU A 52 -5.77 15.22 -4.87
C GLU A 52 -6.56 16.45 -4.39
N GLY A 53 -5.84 17.52 -4.02
CA GLY A 53 -6.47 18.77 -3.65
C GLY A 53 -7.26 19.36 -4.81
N PRO A 54 -8.15 20.33 -4.55
CA PRO A 54 -8.81 21.05 -5.62
C PRO A 54 -7.76 21.63 -6.56
N ARG A 55 -8.02 21.52 -7.87
CA ARG A 55 -7.14 22.14 -8.88
C ARG A 55 -7.03 23.63 -8.57
N PRO A 56 -5.82 24.23 -8.70
CA PRO A 56 -5.69 25.66 -8.51
C PRO A 56 -6.57 26.41 -9.51
N PRO A 57 -7.08 27.60 -9.13
CA PRO A 57 -7.86 28.42 -10.04
C PRO A 57 -7.05 28.77 -11.29
N SER A 58 -7.76 28.93 -12.41
CA SER A 58 -7.14 29.28 -13.69
C SER A 58 -6.56 30.71 -13.67
N PRO A 59 -5.62 31.05 -14.56
CA PRO A 59 -5.11 32.42 -14.67
C PRO A 59 -6.19 33.48 -14.94
N GLU A 60 -7.27 33.09 -15.63
CA GLU A 60 -8.41 33.98 -15.90
C GLU A 60 -9.24 34.22 -14.64
N GLU A 61 -9.55 33.16 -13.90
CA GLU A 61 -10.23 33.25 -12.59
C GLU A 61 -9.42 34.08 -11.59
N LEU A 62 -8.08 33.91 -11.57
CA LEU A 62 -7.18 34.73 -10.75
C LEU A 62 -7.26 36.22 -11.11
N ARG A 63 -7.33 36.53 -12.42
CA ARG A 63 -7.46 37.92 -12.90
C ARG A 63 -8.82 38.52 -12.54
N GLU A 64 -9.88 37.73 -12.60
CA GLU A 64 -11.22 38.16 -12.20
C GLU A 64 -11.30 38.42 -10.69
N MET A 65 -10.82 37.49 -9.86
CA MET A 65 -10.71 37.67 -8.41
C MET A 65 -9.92 38.93 -8.05
N ALA A 66 -8.82 39.21 -8.74
CA ALA A 66 -8.04 40.44 -8.53
C ALA A 66 -8.83 41.72 -8.86
N ARG A 67 -9.65 41.70 -9.93
CA ARG A 67 -10.52 42.83 -10.31
C ARG A 67 -11.64 43.03 -9.29
N GLU A 68 -12.24 41.96 -8.79
CA GLU A 68 -13.27 42.03 -7.74
C GLU A 68 -12.71 42.62 -6.44
N LEU A 69 -11.54 42.16 -6.00
CA LEU A 69 -10.86 42.71 -4.83
C LEU A 69 -10.57 44.21 -4.99
N ALA A 70 -10.17 44.66 -6.18
CA ALA A 70 -9.95 46.07 -6.46
C ALA A 70 -11.24 46.90 -6.41
N ARG A 71 -12.35 46.35 -6.95
CA ARG A 71 -13.68 46.99 -6.88
C ARG A 71 -14.16 47.12 -5.44
N GLU A 72 -14.07 46.05 -4.65
CA GLU A 72 -14.44 46.05 -3.23
C GLU A 72 -13.60 47.04 -2.42
N ARG A 73 -12.29 47.11 -2.68
CA ARG A 73 -11.42 48.10 -2.06
C ARG A 73 -11.84 49.53 -2.39
N ASN A 74 -12.20 49.81 -3.64
CA ASN A 74 -12.64 51.14 -4.05
C ASN A 74 -14.00 51.51 -3.43
N LYS A 75 -14.97 50.59 -3.39
CA LYS A 75 -16.24 50.81 -2.69
C LYS A 75 -16.02 51.13 -1.21
N ARG A 76 -15.16 50.37 -0.52
CA ARG A 76 -14.82 50.64 0.90
C ARG A 76 -14.09 51.96 1.12
N LYS A 77 -13.42 52.50 0.10
CA LYS A 77 -12.62 53.73 0.20
C LYS A 77 -13.43 54.99 -0.12
N TYR A 78 -14.44 54.87 -0.97
CA TYR A 78 -15.17 56.03 -1.53
C TYR A 78 -16.70 55.95 -1.36
N GLY A 79 -17.24 54.85 -0.84
CA GLY A 79 -18.62 54.75 -0.34
C GLY A 79 -18.65 54.89 1.17
#